data_AF-J9GDR5-F1
#
_entry.id   AF-J9GDR5-F1
#
_cell.length_a   1.000
_cell.length_b   1.000
_cell.length_c   1.000
_cell.angle_alpha   90.00
_cell.angle_beta   90.00
_cell.angle_gamma   90.00
#
_symmetry.space_group_name_H-M   'P 1'
#
loop_
_entity.id
_entity.type
_entity.pdbx_description
1 polymer ?
#
loop_
_entity_poly.entity_id
_entity_poly.type
_entity_poly.pdbx_seq_one_letter_code
_entity_poly.pdbx_strand_id
1 'polypeptide(L)' 'MLYAIVALLVIIADQWVKYWVSMSISMASTGEPLIPGIVSLVNLHNDGCAFSFLSGGGARIYFIVLTGIFTVAV' A
#
# COMPACT_ATOMS: atom_id res chain seq x y z
N MET A 1 -16.06 -0.82 18.49
CA MET A 1 -14.69 -1.16 18.92
C MET A 1 -14.06 -2.27 18.08
N LEU A 2 -14.73 -3.40 17.84
CA LEU A 2 -14.20 -4.49 17.01
C LEU A 2 -13.69 -4.03 15.63
N TYR A 3 -14.49 -3.24 14.90
CA TYR A 3 -14.09 -2.74 13.57
C TYR A 3 -12.80 -1.89 13.59
N ALA A 4 -12.61 -1.08 14.65
CA ALA A 4 -11.40 -0.28 14.80
C ALA A 4 -10.15 -1.15 15.06
N ILE A 5 -10.32 -2.23 15.84
CA ILE A 5 -9.25 -3.20 16.09
C ILE A 5 -8.88 -3.92 14.79
N VAL A 6 -9.88 -4.37 14.02
CA VAL A 6 -9.64 -5.03 12.73
C VAL A 6 -8.92 -4.06 11.77
N ALA A 7 -9.37 -2.81 11.67
CA ALA A 7 -8.72 -1.80 10.84
C ALA A 7 -7.25 -1.57 11.26
N LEU A 8 -6.99 -1.49 12.57
CA LEU A 8 -5.63 -1.33 13.09
C LEU A 8 -4.74 -2.53 12.74
N LEU A 9 -5.25 -3.75 12.88
CA LEU A 9 -4.51 -4.96 12.52
C LEU A 9 -4.18 -5.01 11.04
N VAL A 10 -5.10 -4.60 10.16
CA VAL A 10 -4.86 -4.49 8.73
C VAL A 10 -3.75 -3.49 8.42
N ILE A 11 -3.75 -2.31 9.07
CA ILE A 11 -2.69 -1.31 8.90
C ILE A 11 -1.33 -1.87 9.35
N ILE A 12 -1.27 -2.54 10.49
CA ILE A 12 -0.03 -3.15 11.00
C ILE A 12 0.49 -4.19 10.01
N ALA A 13 -0.37 -5.09 9.53
CA ALA A 13 0.01 -6.12 8.57
C ALA A 13 0.50 -5.51 7.24
N ASP A 14 -0.21 -4.51 6.71
CA ASP A 14 0.17 -3.80 5.48
C ASP A 14 1.57 -3.16 5.60
N GLN A 15 1.81 -2.41 6.68
CA GLN A 15 3.09 -1.74 6.89
C GLN A 15 4.23 -2.73 7.15
N TRP A 16 3.97 -3.80 7.88
CA TRP A 16 4.97 -4.82 8.15
C TRP A 16 5.43 -5.54 6.86
N VAL A 17 4.49 -5.95 6.00
CA VAL A 17 4.83 -6.60 4.73
C VAL A 17 5.63 -5.66 3.82
N LYS A 18 5.25 -4.38 3.72
CA LYS A 18 6.00 -3.37 2.95
C LYS A 18 7.43 -3.21 3.45
N TYR A 19 7.59 -3.10 4.77
CA TYR A 19 8.91 -2.97 5.39
C TYR A 19 9.76 -4.22 5.12
N TRP A 20 9.21 -5.41 5.35
CA TRP A 20 9.90 -6.67 5.12
C TRP A 20 10.35 -6.82 3.66
N VAL A 21 9.45 -6.55 2.70
CA VAL A 21 9.77 -6.59 1.26
C VAL A 21 10.86 -5.57 0.90
N SER A 22 10.81 -4.35 1.44
CA SER A 22 11.82 -3.31 1.15
C SER A 22 13.24 -3.68 1.59
N MET A 23 13.35 -4.48 2.66
CA MET A 23 14.64 -4.93 3.21
C MET A 23 15.13 -6.24 2.57
N SER A 24 14.22 -7.06 2.05
CA SER A 24 14.54 -8.43 1.62
C SER A 24 14.64 -8.59 0.11
N ILE A 25 13.97 -7.72 -0.67
CA ILE A 25 13.89 -7.83 -2.13
C ILE A 25 14.44 -6.56 -2.78
N SER A 26 15.43 -6.73 -3.65
CA SER A 26 16.01 -5.64 -4.44
C SER A 26 14.96 -5.01 -5.36
N MET A 27 14.98 -3.69 -5.52
CA MET A 27 14.11 -3.00 -6.49
C MET A 27 14.39 -3.39 -7.94
N ALA A 28 15.57 -3.94 -8.23
CA ALA A 28 15.90 -4.47 -9.56
C ALA A 28 15.37 -5.90 -9.80
N SER A 29 14.84 -6.57 -8.77
CA SER A 29 14.28 -7.92 -8.92
C SER A 29 13.03 -7.87 -9.79
N THR A 30 12.95 -8.79 -10.76
CA THR A 30 11.78 -8.96 -11.63
C THR A 30 10.72 -9.88 -11.00
N GLY A 31 11.00 -10.44 -9.82
CA GLY A 31 10.04 -11.20 -9.01
C GLY A 31 10.66 -12.40 -8.31
N GLU A 32 10.52 -12.45 -6.99
CA GLU A 32 10.89 -13.60 -6.16
C GLU A 32 9.67 -14.50 -5.95
N PRO A 33 9.69 -15.78 -6.35
CA PRO A 33 8.53 -16.65 -6.22
C PRO A 33 8.22 -16.95 -4.74
N LEU A 34 7.01 -16.58 -4.29
CA LEU A 34 6.48 -16.99 -2.99
C LEU A 34 5.79 -18.35 -3.11
N ILE A 35 4.97 -18.51 -4.15
CA ILE A 35 4.37 -19.79 -4.54
C ILE A 35 4.73 -19.99 -6.02
N PRO A 36 5.64 -20.93 -6.33
CA PRO A 36 6.14 -21.14 -7.70
C PRO A 36 5.00 -21.32 -8.70
N GLY A 37 5.01 -20.52 -9.76
CA GLY A 37 4.00 -20.55 -10.84
C GLY A 37 2.65 -19.90 -10.50
N ILE A 38 2.46 -19.37 -9.28
CA ILE A 38 1.20 -18.77 -8.84
C ILE A 38 1.41 -17.33 -8.35
N VAL A 39 2.34 -17.10 -7.42
CA VAL A 39 2.55 -15.81 -6.76
C VAL A 39 4.03 -15.48 -6.67
N SER A 40 4.40 -14.27 -7.12
CA SER A 40 5.72 -13.67 -6.94
C SER A 40 5.64 -12.37 -6.16
N LEU A 41 6.66 -12.11 -5.36
CA LEU A 41 6.85 -10.85 -4.65
C LEU A 41 7.83 -9.98 -5.40
N VAL A 42 7.50 -8.70 -5.53
CA VAL A 42 8.34 -7.66 -6.12
C VAL A 42 8.35 -6.45 -5.22
N ASN A 43 9.50 -5.80 -5.12
CA ASN A 43 9.62 -4.52 -4.44
C ASN A 43 9.46 -3.38 -5.46
N LEU A 44 8.19 -3.02 -5.72
CA LEU A 44 7.83 -1.97 -6.67
C LEU A 44 7.27 -0.75 -5.94
N HIS A 45 7.89 0.41 -6.17
CA HIS A 45 7.39 1.69 -5.67
C HIS A 45 6.48 2.31 -6.72
N ASN A 46 5.19 2.43 -6.40
CA ASN A 46 4.19 3.01 -7.29
C ASN A 46 3.86 4.44 -6.87
N ASP A 47 4.39 5.42 -7.62
CA ASP A 47 4.10 6.85 -7.45
C ASP A 47 2.79 7.30 -8.14
N GLY A 48 2.11 6.36 -8.81
CA GLY A 48 0.81 6.51 -9.44
C GLY A 48 -0.33 5.92 -8.60
N CYS A 49 -1.51 6.51 -8.72
CA CYS A 49 -2.76 5.82 -8.36
C CYS A 49 -3.08 4.73 -9.41
N ALA A 50 -4.14 3.96 -9.20
CA ALA A 50 -4.51 2.82 -10.06
C ALA A 50 -4.58 3.10 -11.58
N PHE A 51 -4.76 4.36 -12.00
CA PHE A 51 -4.93 4.76 -13.40
C PHE A 51 -3.86 5.74 -13.93
N SER A 52 -2.78 5.98 -13.18
CA SER A 52 -1.63 6.82 -13.56
C SER A 52 -1.91 8.30 -13.87
N PHE A 53 -3.16 8.75 -14.13
CA PHE A 53 -3.47 10.14 -14.44
C PHE A 53 -3.26 11.11 -13.26
N LEU A 54 -3.06 10.58 -12.05
CA LEU A 54 -2.70 11.32 -10.83
C LEU A 54 -1.29 10.96 -10.33
N SER A 55 -0.41 10.44 -11.20
CA SER A 55 0.96 10.11 -10.82
C SER A 55 1.78 11.32 -10.38
N GLY A 56 2.76 11.09 -9.50
CA GLY A 56 3.67 12.13 -9.02
C GLY A 56 3.27 12.76 -7.68
N GLY A 57 2.33 12.14 -6.95
CA GLY A 57 2.04 12.48 -5.55
C GLY A 57 1.25 13.78 -5.31
N GLY A 58 1.09 14.64 -6.32
CA GLY A 58 0.38 15.92 -6.18
C GLY A 58 -1.08 15.78 -5.73
N ALA A 59 -1.74 14.66 -6.05
CA ALA A 59 -3.12 14.40 -5.66
C ALA A 59 -3.27 13.89 -4.20
N ARG A 60 -2.19 13.42 -3.58
CA ARG A 60 -2.21 12.68 -2.30
C ARG A 60 -2.87 13.47 -1.18
N ILE A 61 -2.49 14.75 -1.04
CA ILE A 61 -2.98 15.58 0.07
C ILE A 61 -4.48 15.84 -0.03
N TYR A 62 -5.01 15.99 -1.25
CA TYR A 62 -6.44 16.20 -1.47
C TYR A 62 -7.26 14.97 -1.05
N PHE A 63 -6.77 13.76 -1.34
CA PHE A 63 -7.46 12.54 -0.89
C PHE A 63 -7.44 12.36 0.62
N ILE A 64 -6.33 12.72 1.29
CA ILE A 64 -6.25 12.67 2.76
C ILE A 64 -7.28 13.62 3.37
N VAL A 65 -7.32 14.88 2.90
CA VAL A 65 -8.29 15.88 3.38
C VAL A 65 -9.73 15.42 3.12
N LEU A 66 -10.02 14.97 1.90
CA LEU A 66 -11.35 14.49 1.52
C LEU A 66 -11.80 13.33 2.41
N THR A 67 -10.92 12.34 2.62
CA THR A 67 -11.20 11.18 3.50
C THR A 67 -11.47 11.62 4.93
N GLY A 68 -10.68 12.56 5.46
CA GLY A 68 -10.87 13.12 6.79
C GLY A 68 -12.23 13.80 6.94
N ILE A 69 -12.64 14.60 5.95
CA ILE A 69 -13.97 15.25 5.92
C ILE A 69 -15.08 14.19 5.95
N PHE A 70 -15.03 13.20 5.07
CA PHE A 70 -16.03 12.14 5.02
C PHE A 70 -16.11 11.33 6.33
N THR A 71 -14.97 11.06 6.96
CA THR A 71 -14.90 10.30 8.22
C THR A 71 -15.52 11.05 9.40
N VAL A 72 -15.46 12.39 9.40
CA VAL A 72 -16.09 13.21 10.44
C VAL A 72 -17.56 13.49 10.15
N ALA A 73 -17.92 13.61 8.87
CA ALA A 73 -19.27 13.96 8.43
C ALA A 73 -20.29 12.80 8.53
N VAL A 74 -19.81 11.56 8.57
CA VAL A 74 -20.60 10.32 8.66
C VAL A 74 -20.46 9.70 10.04
#